data_AF-K2DBI4-F1
#
_entry.id   AF-K2DBI4-F1
#
_cell.length_a   1.000
_cell.length_b   1.000
_cell.length_c   1.000
_cell.angle_alpha   90.00
_cell.angle_beta   90.00
_cell.angle_gamma   90.00
#
_symmetry.space_group_name_H-M   'P 1'
#
loop_
_entity.id
_entity.type
_entity.pdbx_description
1 polymer ?
#
loop_
_entity_poly.entity_id
_entity_poly.type
_entity_poly.pdbx_seq_one_letter_code
_entity_poly.pdbx_strand_id
1 'polypeptide(L)'
;MTGKEKWLSAPPEEIVCYCLGVSKGRIIEAIRSGCRSLKAIKDFTKACTGNECETKNPGRKCCSQDILELIDLYADNAGNSAGAESQCCCKSKK
;
A
#
# COMPACT_ATOMS: atom_id res chain seq x y z
N MET A 1 -5.98 -18.31 6.77
CA MET A 1 -6.49 -17.08 6.15
C MET A 1 -5.35 -16.08 6.18
N THR A 2 -4.72 -15.82 5.03
CA THR A 2 -3.57 -14.89 4.98
C THR A 2 -4.08 -13.44 4.96
N GLY A 3 -3.33 -12.51 5.57
CA GLY A 3 -3.72 -11.09 5.63
C GLY A 3 -3.87 -10.45 4.23
N LYS A 4 -3.16 -11.00 3.23
CA LYS A 4 -3.18 -10.56 1.83
C LYS A 4 -4.54 -10.70 1.15
N GLU A 5 -5.23 -11.83 1.35
CA GLU A 5 -6.53 -12.12 0.70
C GLU A 5 -7.61 -11.10 1.10
N LYS A 6 -7.59 -10.67 2.37
CA LYS A 6 -8.45 -9.59 2.88
C LYS A 6 -8.27 -8.32 2.06
N TRP A 7 -7.02 -7.91 1.84
CA TRP A 7 -6.71 -6.66 1.16
C TRP A 7 -6.94 -6.71 -0.34
N LEU A 8 -6.92 -7.89 -0.97
CA LEU A 8 -7.30 -8.05 -2.37
C LEU A 8 -8.80 -7.80 -2.59
N SER A 9 -9.67 -8.31 -1.71
CA SER A 9 -11.13 -8.22 -1.85
C SER A 9 -11.75 -6.96 -1.22
N ALA A 10 -11.01 -6.26 -0.36
CA ALA A 10 -11.52 -5.08 0.34
C ALA A 10 -11.76 -3.88 -0.62
N PRO A 11 -12.83 -3.09 -0.42
CA PRO A 11 -13.04 -1.86 -1.17
C PRO A 11 -11.97 -0.80 -0.84
N PRO A 12 -11.72 0.19 -1.73
CA PRO A 12 -10.75 1.26 -1.48
C PRO A 12 -11.13 2.15 -0.28
N GLU A 13 -12.40 2.17 0.11
CA GLU A 13 -12.93 2.92 1.26
C GLU A 13 -12.62 2.23 2.60
N GLU A 14 -12.19 0.96 2.57
CA GLU A 14 -11.90 0.17 3.77
C GLU A 14 -10.82 0.86 4.63
N ILE A 15 -11.10 1.02 5.93
CA ILE A 15 -10.18 1.69 6.84
C ILE A 15 -9.03 0.76 7.24
N VAL A 16 -7.81 1.22 6.95
CA VAL A 16 -6.56 0.54 7.34
C VAL A 16 -6.09 1.07 8.69
N CYS A 17 -6.00 2.40 8.85
CA CYS A 17 -5.60 3.03 10.10
C CYS A 17 -6.80 3.67 10.80
N TYR A 18 -7.37 2.97 11.77
CA TYR A 18 -8.50 3.45 12.57
C TYR A 18 -8.18 4.64 13.46
N CYS A 19 -6.92 4.82 13.85
CA CYS A 19 -6.50 5.97 14.67
C CYS A 19 -6.71 7.30 13.94
N LEU A 20 -6.43 7.34 12.64
CA LEU A 20 -6.38 8.56 11.82
C LEU A 20 -7.33 8.52 10.62
N GLY A 21 -8.18 7.49 10.52
CA GLY A 21 -9.15 7.34 9.42
C GLY A 21 -8.51 7.14 8.05
N VAL A 22 -7.34 6.49 7.96
CA VAL A 22 -6.68 6.27 6.67
C VAL A 22 -7.24 5.04 5.98
N SER A 23 -7.77 5.21 4.77
CA SER A 23 -8.36 4.16 3.94
C SER A 23 -7.33 3.41 3.08
N LYS A 24 -7.70 2.22 2.60
CA LYS A 24 -6.93 1.41 1.66
C LYS A 24 -6.57 2.20 0.41
N GLY A 25 -7.52 2.93 -0.16
CA GLY A 25 -7.34 3.78 -1.34
C GLY A 25 -6.20 4.77 -1.13
N ARG A 26 -6.16 5.43 0.04
CA ARG A 26 -5.10 6.39 0.38
C ARG A 26 -3.71 5.75 0.46
N ILE A 27 -3.62 4.53 0.99
CA ILE A 27 -2.37 3.76 1.02
C ILE A 27 -1.94 3.39 -0.41
N ILE A 28 -2.86 2.94 -1.25
CA ILE A 28 -2.59 2.60 -2.66
C ILE A 28 -2.12 3.84 -3.44
N GLU A 29 -2.76 4.99 -3.25
CA GLU A 29 -2.33 6.27 -3.85
C GLU A 29 -0.88 6.60 -3.46
N ALA A 30 -0.51 6.41 -2.19
CA ALA A 30 0.84 6.63 -1.72
C ALA A 30 1.84 5.67 -2.39
N ILE A 31 1.48 4.38 -2.50
CA ILE A 31 2.30 3.37 -3.19
C ILE A 31 2.50 3.74 -4.66
N ARG A 32 1.43 4.14 -5.36
CA ARG A 32 1.46 4.63 -6.74
C ARG A 32 2.28 5.90 -6.92
N SER A 33 2.36 6.72 -5.87
CA SER A 33 3.23 7.91 -5.82
C SER A 33 4.71 7.57 -5.55
N GLY A 34 5.07 6.28 -5.45
CA GLY A 34 6.43 5.80 -5.24
C GLY A 34 6.77 5.47 -3.79
N CYS A 35 5.82 5.52 -2.86
CA CYS A 35 6.06 5.15 -1.46
C CYS A 35 6.18 3.63 -1.31
N ARG A 36 7.40 3.09 -1.34
CA ARG A 36 7.68 1.64 -1.25
C ARG A 36 8.10 1.17 0.14
N SER A 37 7.89 1.98 1.18
CA SER A 37 8.32 1.63 2.53
C SER A 37 7.36 2.19 3.55
N LEU A 38 7.25 1.51 4.69
CA LEU A 38 6.40 1.94 5.81
C LEU A 38 6.69 3.40 6.22
N LYS A 39 7.96 3.81 6.22
CA LYS A 39 8.35 5.20 6.51
C LYS A 39 7.76 6.19 5.49
N ALA A 40 7.87 5.89 4.19
CA ALA A 40 7.33 6.76 3.14
C ALA A 40 5.80 6.85 3.21
N ILE A 41 5.12 5.72 3.46
CA ILE A 41 3.66 5.69 3.66
C ILE A 41 3.27 6.50 4.89
N LYS A 42 4.00 6.39 6.00
CA LYS A 42 3.79 7.21 7.21
C LYS A 42 3.92 8.70 6.90
N ASP A 43 4.94 9.10 6.15
CA ASP A 43 5.14 10.51 5.80
C ASP A 43 4.00 11.04 4.93
N PHE A 44 3.59 10.26 3.92
CA PHE A 44 2.59 10.65 2.92
C PHE A 44 1.14 10.60 3.44
N THR A 45 0.80 9.60 4.25
CA THR A 45 -0.58 9.32 4.68
C THR A 45 -0.83 9.59 6.16
N LYS A 46 0.22 9.82 6.94
CA LYS A 46 0.21 9.86 8.41
C LYS A 46 -0.24 8.57 9.11
N ALA A 47 -0.65 7.53 8.39
CA ALA A 47 -1.03 6.24 8.98
C ALA A 47 0.05 5.71 9.94
N CYS A 48 -0.33 4.94 10.97
CA CYS A 48 0.61 4.35 11.93
C CYS A 48 1.42 5.36 12.76
N THR A 49 0.94 6.61 12.90
CA THR A 49 1.52 7.63 13.83
C THR A 49 0.64 7.93 15.05
N GLY A 50 -0.60 7.40 15.08
CA GLY A 50 -1.47 7.48 16.24
C GLY A 50 -1.20 6.37 17.26
N ASN A 51 -1.72 6.54 18.49
CA ASN A 51 -1.46 5.63 19.62
C ASN A 51 -2.73 4.97 20.19
N GLU A 52 -3.89 5.16 19.57
CA GLU A 52 -5.19 4.66 20.06
C GLU A 52 -5.61 3.32 19.42
N CYS A 53 -4.63 2.50 18.99
CA CYS A 53 -4.90 1.26 18.26
C CYS A 53 -5.75 0.26 19.06
N GLU A 54 -5.56 0.21 20.39
CA GLU A 54 -6.28 -0.69 21.28
C GLU A 54 -7.78 -0.36 21.39
N THR A 55 -8.13 0.93 21.27
CA THR A 55 -9.50 1.42 21.44
C THR A 55 -10.23 1.57 20.10
N LYS A 56 -9.55 2.07 19.07
CA LYS A 56 -10.18 2.41 17.77
C LYS A 56 -10.13 1.27 16.75
N ASN A 57 -9.10 0.42 16.78
CA ASN A 57 -9.01 -0.69 15.83
C ASN A 57 -9.82 -1.88 16.34
N PRO A 58 -10.81 -2.40 15.58
CA PRO A 58 -11.55 -3.62 15.98
C PRO A 58 -10.64 -4.83 16.22
N GLY A 59 -9.50 -4.90 15.52
CA GLY A 59 -8.48 -5.93 15.73
C GLY A 59 -7.53 -5.67 16.91
N ARG A 60 -7.66 -4.53 17.61
CA ARG A 60 -6.80 -4.06 18.73
C ARG A 60 -5.29 -4.15 18.46
N LYS A 61 -4.91 -4.04 17.19
CA LYS A 61 -3.52 -4.15 16.72
C LYS A 61 -3.15 -2.92 15.89
N CYS A 62 -1.85 -2.65 15.80
CA CYS A 62 -1.38 -1.56 14.94
C CYS A 62 -1.58 -1.93 13.46
N CYS A 63 -1.97 -0.94 12.65
CA CYS A 63 -2.15 -1.08 11.21
C CYS A 63 -0.83 -1.27 10.43
N SER A 64 0.32 -1.32 11.12
CA SER A 64 1.63 -1.51 10.50
C SER A 64 1.71 -2.77 9.65
N GLN A 65 1.14 -3.88 10.15
CA GLN A 65 1.14 -5.15 9.41
C GLN A 65 0.31 -5.03 8.12
N ASP A 66 -0.88 -4.44 8.21
CA ASP A 66 -1.75 -4.25 7.05
C ASP A 66 -1.12 -3.35 5.98
N ILE A 67 -0.41 -2.30 6.40
CA ILE A 67 0.34 -1.43 5.48
C ILE A 67 1.45 -2.20 4.77
N LEU A 68 2.18 -3.08 5.47
CA LEU A 68 3.24 -3.88 4.85
C LEU A 68 2.67 -4.84 3.80
N GLU A 69 1.55 -5.50 4.12
CA GLU A 69 0.87 -6.39 3.17
C GLU A 69 0.37 -5.61 1.94
N LEU A 70 -0.16 -4.40 2.12
CA LEU A 70 -0.56 -3.53 1.01
C LEU A 70 0.64 -3.09 0.15
N ILE A 71 1.78 -2.75 0.77
CA ILE A 71 3.01 -2.44 0.03
C ILE A 71 3.43 -3.64 -0.80
N ASP A 72 3.49 -4.83 -0.21
CA ASP A 72 3.85 -6.08 -0.90
C ASP A 72 2.92 -6.37 -2.09
N LEU A 73 1.61 -6.18 -1.92
CA LEU A 73 0.62 -6.41 -2.98
C LEU A 73 0.69 -5.39 -4.13
N TYR A 74 0.94 -4.11 -3.84
CA TYR A 74 0.79 -3.03 -4.82
C TYR A 74 2.12 -2.40 -5.28
N ALA A 75 3.26 -2.70 -4.66
CA ALA A 75 4.56 -2.14 -5.05
C ALA A 75 5.02 -2.61 -6.44
N ASP A 76 4.74 -3.87 -6.81
CA ASP A 76 5.02 -4.40 -8.15
C ASP A 76 4.00 -3.90 -9.21
N ASN A 77 2.75 -3.70 -8.81
CA ASN A 77 1.68 -3.24 -9.72
C ASN A 77 1.74 -1.73 -10.02
N ALA A 78 2.42 -0.93 -9.20
CA ALA A 78 2.61 0.51 -9.41
C ALA A 78 3.45 0.84 -10.66
N GLY A 79 4.12 -0.15 -11.26
CA GLY A 79 4.89 0.00 -12.49
C GLY A 79 4.11 -0.20 -13.79
N ASN A 80 2.83 -0.62 -13.77
CA ASN A 80 2.11 -1.02 -14.99
C ASN A 80 1.00 -0.04 -15.44
N SER A 81 1.14 1.24 -15.11
CA SER A 81 0.25 2.30 -15.64
C SER A 81 1.03 3.60 -15.86
N ALA A 82 2.12 3.51 -16.61
CA ALA A 82 2.70 4.59 -17.40
C ALA A 82 3.60 3.93 -18.45
N GLY A 83 3.24 4.05 -19.73
CA GLY A 83 4.05 3.53 -20.82
C GLY A 83 5.44 4.16 -20.82
N ALA A 84 6.45 3.32 -20.87
CA ALA A 84 7.73 3.63 -21.49
C ALA A 84 8.17 2.34 -22.20
N GLU A 85 8.17 2.40 -23.52
CA GLU A 85 8.77 1.38 -24.35
C GLU A 85 10.17 1.04 -23.83
N SER A 86 10.36 -0.24 -23.54
CA SER A 86 11.64 -0.87 -23.85
C SER A 86 11.27 -2.15 -24.57
N GLN A 87 10.75 -1.95 -25.78
CA GLN A 87 11.16 -2.82 -26.86
C GLN A 87 12.70 -2.79 -26.86
N CYS A 88 13.32 -3.73 -26.16
CA CYS A 88 14.75 -3.99 -26.27
C CYS A 88 14.98 -4.64 -27.64
N CYS A 89 14.83 -3.80 -28.66
CA CYS A 89 15.30 -3.98 -30.02
C CYS A 89 16.81 -3.77 -30.05
N CYS A 90 17.57 -4.49 -29.22
CA CYS A 90 18.99 -4.69 -29.47
C CYS A 90 19.10 -5.78 -30.54
N LYS A 91 18.89 -5.34 -31.78
CA LYS A 91 19.29 -6.01 -33.01
C LYS A 91 20.77 -6.38 -32.90
N SER A 92 21.09 -7.63 -32.58
CA SER A 92 22.39 -8.19 -32.97
C SER A 92 22.27 -8.67 -34.41
N LYS A 93 22.49 -7.70 -35.31
CA LYS A 93 22.78 -7.91 -36.73
C LYS A 93 24.19 -8.50 -36.84
N LYS A 94 24.32 -9.47 -37.77
CA LYS A 94 25.53 -10.12 -38.31
C LYS A 94 26.11 -11.28 -37.50
#